data_AF-A0A336N144-F1
#
_entry.id   AF-A0A336N144-F1
#
_cell.length_a   1.000
_cell.length_b   1.000
_cell.length_c   1.000
_cell.angle_alpha   90.00
_cell.angle_beta   90.00
_cell.angle_gamma   90.00
#
_symmetry.space_group_name_H-M   'P 1'
#
loop_
_entity.id
_entity.type
_entity.pdbx_description
1 polymer ?
#
loop_
_entity_poly.entity_id
_entity_poly.type
_entity_poly.pdbx_seq_one_letter_code
_entity_poly.pdbx_strand_id
1 'polypeptide(L)'
;MRGDDLRYDLEITLEEAVKGTTKDIKIHTLAPCETCHGTGAEAGSKVETCPHCHGSGRLRRQQGFFVTEQPCHFCHGSGKKIEKPCKACHGDGRVNKLKNLSVKIPGGVDTGNQLRLSGEGAAGENGAPAGDLYVVIHVKNTIFLNATVAIFIARCRLVSLWQRLVVKLKCQR
;
A
#
# COMPACT_ATOMS: atom_id res chain seq x y z
N MET A 1 11.82 -4.15 -8.94
CA MET A 1 10.88 -5.00 -8.17
C MET A 1 9.70 -4.13 -7.77
N ARG A 2 8.45 -4.61 -7.86
CA ARG A 2 7.29 -3.83 -7.39
C ARG A 2 7.52 -3.45 -5.92
N GLY A 3 7.09 -2.25 -5.54
CA GLY A 3 7.22 -1.81 -4.16
C GLY A 3 6.36 -2.64 -3.20
N ASP A 4 6.77 -2.65 -1.94
CA ASP A 4 6.12 -3.45 -0.91
C ASP A 4 4.70 -2.94 -0.61
N ASP A 5 3.81 -3.89 -0.38
CA ASP A 5 2.48 -3.60 0.13
C ASP A 5 2.57 -3.20 1.61
N LEU A 6 1.83 -2.16 1.99
CA LEU A 6 1.81 -1.65 3.36
C LEU A 6 0.50 -2.05 4.04
N ARG A 7 0.58 -2.32 5.35
CA ARG A 7 -0.60 -2.54 6.20
C ARG A 7 -0.71 -1.40 7.21
N TYR A 8 -1.91 -0.85 7.34
CA TYR A 8 -2.24 0.16 8.35
C TYR A 8 -3.46 -0.29 9.14
N ASP A 9 -3.29 -0.50 10.44
CA ASP A 9 -4.40 -0.86 11.33
C ASP A 9 -5.08 0.43 11.82
N LEU A 10 -6.32 0.65 11.37
CA LEU A 10 -7.12 1.81 11.71
C LEU A 10 -8.17 1.43 12.76
N GLU A 11 -8.10 2.08 13.91
CA GLU A 11 -9.11 1.92 14.96
C GLU A 11 -10.25 2.91 14.79
N ILE A 12 -11.49 2.41 14.76
CA ILE A 12 -12.71 3.23 14.68
C ILE A 12 -13.67 2.89 15.82
N THR A 13 -14.57 3.82 16.13
CA THR A 13 -15.65 3.55 17.09
C THR A 13 -16.80 2.80 16.43
N LEU A 14 -17.65 2.17 17.25
CA LEU A 14 -18.86 1.50 16.78
C LEU A 14 -19.80 2.46 16.01
N GLU A 15 -19.92 3.70 16.47
CA GLU A 15 -20.77 4.70 15.80
C GLU A 15 -20.26 5.03 14.40
N GLU A 16 -18.95 5.17 14.26
CA GLU A 16 -18.28 5.42 12.97
C GLU A 16 -18.42 4.22 12.03
N ALA A 17 -18.34 3.01 12.58
CA ALA A 17 -18.52 1.77 11.81
C ALA A 17 -19.95 1.65 11.23
N VAL A 18 -20.98 2.08 11.97
CA VAL A 18 -22.38 2.03 11.51
C VAL A 18 -22.71 3.16 10.53
N LYS A 19 -22.31 4.40 10.84
CA LYS A 19 -22.65 5.59 10.02
C LYS A 19 -21.77 5.72 8.77
N GLY A 20 -20.56 5.14 8.79
CA GLY A 20 -19.50 5.47 7.86
C GLY A 20 -18.83 6.80 8.23
N THR A 21 -17.54 6.93 7.94
CA THR A 21 -16.77 8.11 8.27
C THR A 21 -15.62 8.30 7.29
N THR A 22 -15.05 9.50 7.25
CA THR A 22 -13.80 9.78 6.53
C THR A 22 -12.72 10.06 7.56
N LYS A 23 -11.60 9.34 7.48
CA LYS A 23 -10.47 9.49 8.39
C LYS A 23 -9.22 9.85 7.61
N ASP A 24 -8.49 10.84 8.11
CA ASP A 24 -7.18 11.19 7.56
C ASP A 24 -6.11 10.37 8.29
N ILE A 25 -5.39 9.55 7.52
CA ILE A 25 -4.28 8.74 8.03
C ILE A 25 -2.96 9.34 7.57
N LYS A 26 -1.95 9.27 8.44
CA LYS A 26 -0.58 9.68 8.12
C LYS A 26 0.30 8.45 8.09
N ILE A 27 0.92 8.19 6.95
CA ILE A 27 1.83 7.06 6.77
C ILE A 27 3.20 7.55 6.33
N HIS A 28 4.23 6.95 6.90
CA HIS A 28 5.59 7.07 6.39
C HIS A 28 5.79 6.00 5.33
N THR A 29 6.07 6.40 4.10
CA THR A 29 6.33 5.47 3.00
C THR A 29 7.51 5.95 2.16
N LEU A 30 8.12 5.02 1.44
CA LEU A 30 9.08 5.34 0.39
C LEU A 30 8.30 5.89 -0.81
N ALA A 31 8.60 7.12 -1.20
CA ALA A 31 8.08 7.73 -2.41
C ALA A 31 9.18 7.77 -3.49
N PRO A 32 8.84 7.77 -4.78
CA PRO A 32 9.82 8.01 -5.83
C PRO A 32 10.46 9.38 -5.62
N CYS A 33 11.78 9.47 -5.79
CA CYS A 33 12.49 10.74 -5.66
C CYS A 33 12.02 11.70 -6.76
N GLU A 34 11.52 12.87 -6.37
CA GLU A 34 10.99 13.88 -7.32
C GLU A 34 12.08 14.48 -8.21
N THR A 35 13.33 14.52 -7.74
CA THR A 35 14.47 15.08 -8.49
C THR A 35 14.97 14.18 -9.61
N CYS A 36 14.93 12.86 -9.42
CA CYS A 36 15.47 11.88 -10.38
C CYS A 36 14.42 10.92 -10.93
N HIS A 37 13.16 11.04 -10.51
CA HIS A 37 12.03 10.20 -10.90
C HIS A 37 12.29 8.69 -10.80
N GLY A 38 13.02 8.25 -9.76
CA GLY A 38 13.32 6.82 -9.56
C GLY A 38 14.56 6.30 -10.29
N THR A 39 15.30 7.14 -11.01
CA THR A 39 16.54 6.74 -11.68
C THR A 39 17.74 6.64 -10.74
N GLY A 40 17.70 7.33 -9.60
CA GLY A 40 18.82 7.43 -8.65
C GLY A 40 19.96 8.35 -9.11
N ALA A 41 19.84 8.97 -10.29
CA ALA A 41 20.91 9.70 -10.95
C ALA A 41 20.58 11.19 -11.08
N GLU A 42 21.59 12.07 -11.12
CA GLU A 42 21.35 13.50 -11.42
C GLU A 42 20.87 13.69 -12.88
N ALA A 43 20.10 14.75 -13.13
CA ALA A 43 19.64 15.09 -14.48
C ALA A 43 20.84 15.27 -15.44
N GLY A 44 20.83 14.52 -16.55
CA GLY A 44 21.91 14.53 -17.54
C GLY A 44 23.12 13.64 -17.21
N SER A 45 23.08 12.89 -16.10
CA SER A 45 24.12 11.89 -15.81
C SER A 45 23.91 10.61 -16.63
N LYS A 46 25.01 9.95 -16.99
CA LYS A 46 24.97 8.67 -17.70
C LYS A 46 24.66 7.55 -16.70
N VAL A 47 23.66 6.76 -17.05
CA VAL A 47 23.25 5.57 -16.30
C VAL A 47 23.57 4.36 -17.17
N GLU A 48 24.59 3.61 -16.78
CA GLU A 48 25.00 2.41 -17.48
C GLU A 48 24.51 1.17 -16.73
N THR A 49 24.23 0.10 -17.46
CA THR A 49 23.90 -1.18 -16.83
C THR A 49 25.17 -1.73 -16.17
N CYS A 50 25.08 -2.20 -14.92
CA CYS A 50 26.25 -2.71 -14.21
C CYS A 50 26.81 -3.93 -14.98
N PRO A 51 28.10 -3.91 -15.41
CA PRO A 51 28.66 -4.98 -16.22
C PRO A 51 28.88 -6.28 -15.44
N HIS A 52 28.92 -6.22 -14.11
CA HIS A 52 29.16 -7.40 -13.27
C HIS A 52 27.90 -8.21 -13.00
N CYS A 53 26.75 -7.55 -12.81
CA CYS A 53 25.47 -8.22 -12.56
C CYS A 53 24.52 -8.16 -13.77
N HIS A 54 24.92 -7.52 -14.86
CA HIS A 54 24.12 -7.34 -16.08
C HIS A 54 22.70 -6.81 -15.82
N GLY A 55 22.56 -5.87 -14.86
CA GLY A 55 21.27 -5.27 -14.52
C GLY A 55 20.46 -6.01 -13.47
N SER A 56 20.87 -7.22 -13.05
CA SER A 56 20.13 -8.00 -12.04
C SER A 56 20.27 -7.48 -10.61
N GLY A 57 21.29 -6.64 -10.35
CA GLY A 57 21.58 -6.12 -9.00
C GLY A 57 22.16 -7.15 -8.04
N ARG A 58 22.18 -8.45 -8.39
CA ARG A 58 22.64 -9.55 -7.55
C ARG A 58 23.70 -10.36 -8.28
N LEU A 59 24.65 -10.93 -7.54
CA LEU A 59 25.65 -11.85 -8.05
C LEU A 59 25.36 -13.24 -7.49
N ARG A 60 25.22 -14.23 -8.38
CA ARG A 60 24.98 -15.63 -8.02
C ARG A 60 26.33 -16.29 -7.75
N ARG A 61 26.60 -16.65 -6.49
CA ARG A 61 27.81 -17.38 -6.09
C ARG A 61 27.44 -18.82 -5.80
N GLN A 62 27.97 -19.74 -6.59
CA GLN A 62 27.78 -21.17 -6.39
C GLN A 62 28.98 -21.74 -5.63
N GLN A 63 28.73 -22.38 -4.49
CA GLN A 63 29.73 -23.13 -3.74
C GLN A 63 29.25 -24.58 -3.60
N GLY A 64 29.80 -25.45 -4.44
CA GLY A 64 29.33 -26.82 -4.58
C GLY A 64 27.87 -26.87 -5.05
N PHE A 65 27.00 -27.48 -4.25
CA PHE A 65 25.57 -27.62 -4.52
C PHE A 65 24.73 -26.44 -4.01
N PHE A 66 25.31 -25.54 -3.20
CA PHE A 66 24.61 -24.38 -2.68
C PHE A 66 24.81 -23.19 -3.60
N VAL A 67 23.69 -22.55 -3.95
CA VAL A 67 23.65 -21.33 -4.74
C VAL A 67 23.17 -20.22 -3.82
N THR A 68 24.04 -19.24 -3.59
CA THR A 68 23.71 -18.07 -2.78
C THR A 68 23.71 -16.83 -3.66
N GLU A 69 22.67 -16.02 -3.54
CA GLU A 69 22.62 -14.70 -4.17
C GLU A 69 23.06 -13.64 -3.18
N GLN A 70 24.08 -12.87 -3.56
CA GLN A 70 24.55 -11.73 -2.79
C GLN A 70 24.27 -10.44 -3.57
N PRO A 71 23.99 -9.31 -2.91
CA PRO A 71 23.89 -8.03 -3.61
C PRO A 71 25.22 -7.72 -4.31
N CYS A 72 25.15 -7.20 -5.53
CA CYS A 72 26.34 -6.85 -6.30
C CYS A 72 27.09 -5.70 -5.60
N HIS A 73 28.31 -5.95 -5.13
CA HIS A 73 29.17 -4.94 -4.49
C HIS A 73 29.55 -3.75 -5.39
N PHE A 74 29.38 -3.84 -6.72
CA PHE A 74 29.70 -2.75 -7.65
C PHE A 74 28.54 -1.77 -7.84
N CYS A 75 27.30 -2.20 -7.63
CA CYS A 75 26.10 -1.37 -7.80
C CYS A 75 25.20 -1.37 -6.54
N HIS A 76 25.62 -2.02 -5.46
CA HIS A 76 24.88 -2.16 -4.21
C HIS A 76 23.42 -2.60 -4.36
N GLY A 77 23.12 -3.47 -5.34
CA GLY A 77 21.74 -3.91 -5.60
C GLY A 77 20.99 -3.12 -6.66
N SER A 78 21.44 -1.93 -7.07
CA SER A 78 20.69 -1.09 -8.03
C SER A 78 20.61 -1.67 -9.45
N GLY A 79 21.57 -2.52 -9.82
CA GLY A 79 21.74 -3.05 -11.19
C GLY A 79 22.35 -2.04 -12.16
N LYS A 80 22.62 -0.81 -11.73
CA LYS A 80 23.06 0.30 -12.58
C LYS A 80 24.31 0.95 -12.00
N LYS A 81 25.23 1.34 -12.88
CA LYS A 81 26.39 2.16 -12.54
C LYS A 81 26.05 3.61 -12.87
N ILE A 82 26.03 4.45 -11.86
CA ILE A 82 25.67 5.86 -11.97
C ILE A 82 26.95 6.67 -11.78
N GLU A 83 27.30 7.52 -12.74
CA GLU A 83 28.46 8.41 -12.61
C GLU A 83 28.25 9.47 -11.52
N LYS A 84 27.06 10.08 -11.49
CA LYS A 84 26.68 11.13 -10.54
C LYS A 84 25.39 10.75 -9.81
N PRO A 85 25.48 10.21 -8.58
CA PRO A 85 24.29 9.85 -7.82
C PRO A 85 23.48 11.10 -7.48
N CYS A 86 22.16 10.98 -7.47
CA CYS A 86 21.26 12.07 -7.13
C CYS A 86 21.49 12.53 -5.68
N LYS A 87 21.68 13.83 -5.46
CA LYS A 87 21.91 14.40 -4.13
C LYS A 87 20.75 14.24 -3.14
N ALA A 88 19.51 14.14 -3.64
CA ALA A 88 18.33 14.03 -2.78
C ALA A 88 18.13 12.62 -2.21
N CYS A 89 18.40 11.58 -3.01
CA CYS A 89 18.21 10.18 -2.62
C CYS A 89 19.52 9.38 -2.49
N HIS A 90 20.67 10.01 -2.73
CA HIS A 90 22.00 9.43 -2.65
C HIS A 90 22.19 8.16 -3.51
N GLY A 91 21.47 8.06 -4.63
CA GLY A 91 21.54 6.90 -5.54
C GLY A 91 20.42 5.87 -5.38
N ASP A 92 19.59 5.94 -4.34
CA ASP A 92 18.52 4.95 -4.10
C ASP A 92 17.31 5.11 -5.03
N GLY A 93 17.08 6.33 -5.55
CA GLY A 93 15.93 6.65 -6.40
C GLY A 93 14.60 6.81 -5.64
N ARG A 94 14.59 6.55 -4.33
CA ARG A 94 13.43 6.71 -3.45
C ARG A 94 13.79 7.60 -2.25
N VAL A 95 12.78 8.17 -1.63
CA VAL A 95 12.92 9.02 -0.44
C VAL A 95 11.79 8.73 0.54
N ASN A 96 12.10 8.73 1.83
CA ASN A 96 11.07 8.63 2.87
C ASN A 96 10.23 9.90 2.88
N LYS A 97 8.92 9.75 2.68
CA LYS A 97 7.96 10.86 2.67
C LYS A 97 6.78 10.53 3.57
N LEU A 98 6.32 11.54 4.31
CA LEU A 98 5.06 11.48 5.04
C LEU A 98 3.93 11.75 4.05
N LYS A 99 3.01 10.80 3.88
CA LYS A 99 1.79 10.98 3.10
C LYS A 99 0.59 11.10 4.04
N ASN A 100 -0.26 12.09 3.78
CA ASN A 100 -1.57 12.22 4.40
C ASN A 100 -2.61 11.73 3.39
N LEU A 101 -3.34 10.68 3.74
CA LEU A 101 -4.37 10.09 2.88
C LEU A 101 -5.72 10.20 3.56
N SER A 102 -6.73 10.66 2.83
CA SER A 102 -8.10 10.70 3.31
C SER A 102 -8.83 9.43 2.88
N VAL A 103 -9.19 8.60 3.86
CA VAL A 103 -9.75 7.27 3.63
C VAL A 103 -11.23 7.29 3.98
N LYS A 104 -12.08 7.00 2.99
CA LYS A 104 -13.52 6.92 3.16
C LYS A 104 -13.92 5.51 3.57
N ILE A 105 -14.45 5.39 4.78
CA ILE A 105 -14.93 4.15 5.36
C ILE A 105 -16.44 4.07 5.13
N PRO A 106 -16.94 3.09 4.35
CA PRO A 106 -18.39 2.90 4.21
C PRO A 106 -19.01 2.49 5.55
N GLY A 107 -20.29 2.82 5.74
CA GLY A 107 -21.04 2.33 6.90
C GLY A 107 -21.33 0.83 6.79
N GLY A 108 -21.49 0.18 7.94
CA GLY A 108 -21.69 -1.27 8.04
C GLY A 108 -20.40 -2.08 7.91
N VAL A 109 -19.27 -1.51 8.34
CA VAL A 109 -17.99 -2.23 8.40
C VAL A 109 -17.81 -2.92 9.75
N ASP A 110 -17.22 -4.10 9.74
CA ASP A 110 -16.88 -4.89 10.93
C ASP A 110 -15.36 -4.99 11.12
N THR A 111 -14.93 -5.44 12.29
CA THR A 111 -13.53 -5.71 12.59
C THR A 111 -12.96 -6.75 11.62
N GLY A 112 -11.78 -6.47 11.07
CA GLY A 112 -11.12 -7.33 10.09
C GLY A 112 -11.44 -6.96 8.63
N ASN A 113 -12.37 -6.03 8.39
CA ASN A 113 -12.58 -5.49 7.06
C ASN A 113 -11.31 -4.82 6.53
N GLN A 114 -11.00 -5.08 5.26
CA GLN A 114 -9.81 -4.57 4.59
C GLN A 114 -10.21 -3.64 3.45
N LEU A 115 -9.65 -2.42 3.46
CA LEU A 115 -9.78 -1.48 2.37
C LEU A 115 -8.43 -1.36 1.65
N ARG A 116 -8.43 -1.63 0.34
CA ARG A 116 -7.24 -1.54 -0.51
C ARG A 116 -7.20 -0.19 -1.20
N LEU A 117 -6.13 0.58 -0.96
CA LEU A 117 -5.78 1.77 -1.72
C LEU A 117 -4.67 1.40 -2.70
N SER A 118 -4.99 1.42 -3.99
CA SER A 118 -4.06 0.98 -5.03
C SER A 118 -2.97 2.01 -5.27
N GLY A 119 -1.71 1.59 -5.32
CA GLY A 119 -0.56 2.47 -5.59
C GLY A 119 -0.13 3.39 -4.43
N GLU A 120 -0.76 3.26 -3.26
CA GLU A 120 -0.40 4.02 -2.06
C GLU A 120 0.59 3.30 -1.13
N GLY A 121 1.11 2.14 -1.54
CA GLY A 121 2.16 1.42 -0.83
C GLY A 121 3.54 2.06 -0.98
N ALA A 122 4.59 1.26 -0.75
CA ALA A 122 5.97 1.72 -0.94
C ALA A 122 6.32 1.83 -2.42
N ALA A 123 7.17 2.80 -2.77
CA ALA A 123 7.71 2.94 -4.12
C ALA A 123 8.61 1.75 -4.47
N GLY A 124 8.41 1.21 -5.67
CA GLY A 124 9.23 0.14 -6.20
C GLY A 124 10.64 0.59 -6.53
N GLU A 125 11.57 -0.36 -6.52
CA GLU A 125 12.96 -0.11 -6.90
C GLU A 125 13.08 0.22 -8.40
N ASN A 126 14.02 1.10 -8.75
CA ASN A 126 14.34 1.45 -10.13
C ASN A 126 13.17 2.00 -10.96
N GLY A 127 12.22 2.70 -10.33
CA GLY A 127 11.04 3.24 -11.00
C GLY A 127 9.93 2.21 -11.25
N ALA A 128 9.99 1.05 -10.61
CA ALA A 128 8.90 0.09 -10.59
C ALA A 128 7.65 0.66 -9.90
N PRO A 129 6.45 0.18 -10.24
CA PRO A 129 5.21 0.65 -9.64
C PRO A 129 5.19 0.42 -8.13
N ALA A 130 4.47 1.30 -7.43
CA ALA A 130 4.28 1.17 -5.99
C ALA A 130 3.44 -0.07 -5.63
N GLY A 131 3.62 -0.53 -4.40
CA GLY A 131 2.70 -1.47 -3.76
C GLY A 131 1.34 -0.83 -3.46
N ASP A 132 0.48 -1.59 -2.81
CA ASP A 132 -0.83 -1.14 -2.34
C ASP A 132 -0.82 -0.93 -0.82
N LEU A 133 -1.70 -0.06 -0.33
CA LEU A 133 -1.95 0.11 1.10
C LEU A 133 -3.22 -0.63 1.49
N TYR A 134 -3.10 -1.58 2.43
CA TYR A 134 -4.20 -2.28 3.05
C TYR A 134 -4.52 -1.64 4.40
N VAL A 135 -5.65 -0.95 4.47
CA VAL A 135 -6.18 -0.41 5.72
C VAL A 135 -7.06 -1.47 6.35
N VAL A 136 -6.62 -2.01 7.48
CA VAL A 136 -7.36 -3.01 8.26
C VAL A 136 -8.13 -2.30 9.36
N ILE A 137 -9.44 -2.48 9.37
CA ILE A 137 -10.32 -1.78 10.30
C ILE A 137 -10.46 -2.61 11.59
N HIS A 138 -10.25 -1.97 12.73
CA HIS A 138 -10.53 -2.52 14.05
C HIS A 138 -11.59 -1.68 14.75
N VAL A 139 -12.73 -2.27 15.05
CA VAL A 139 -13.77 -1.58 15.82
C VAL A 139 -13.39 -1.67 17.30
N LYS A 140 -13.24 -0.52 17.96
CA LYS A 140 -13.00 -0.47 19.40
C LYS A 140 -14.18 -1.11 20.12
N ASN A 141 -13.88 -2.20 20.83
CA ASN A 141 -14.84 -2.88 21.66
C ASN A 141 -14.92 -2.16 23.01
N THR A 142 -15.73 -1.11 23.11
CA THR A 142 -16.11 -0.58 24.43
C THR A 142 -17.00 -1.62 25.10
N ILE A 143 -16.70 -1.97 26.36
CA ILE A 143 -17.28 -3.04 27.19
C ILE A 143 -18.81 -2.94 27.41
N PHE A 144 -19.51 -2.03 26.72
CA PHE A 144 -20.95 -1.83 26.81
C PHE A 144 -21.62 -2.11 25.46
N LEU A 145 -22.58 -3.04 25.46
CA LEU A 145 -23.51 -3.43 24.38
C LEU A 145 -23.12 -4.65 23.51
N ASN A 146 -22.87 -5.78 24.17
CA ASN A 146 -22.90 -7.12 23.57
C ASN A 146 -24.30 -7.62 23.12
N ALA A 147 -25.31 -6.74 22.96
CA ALA A 147 -26.66 -7.19 22.61
C ALA A 147 -27.33 -6.44 21.46
N THR A 148 -26.97 -5.19 21.15
CA THR A 148 -27.82 -4.35 20.27
C THR A 148 -27.31 -4.21 18.84
N VAL A 149 -26.01 -4.36 18.61
CA VAL A 149 -25.39 -4.16 17.27
C VAL A 149 -25.65 -5.35 16.35
N ALA A 150 -25.51 -6.58 16.85
CA ALA A 150 -25.87 -7.77 16.09
C ALA A 150 -27.35 -7.73 15.66
N ILE A 151 -28.24 -7.21 16.52
CA ILE A 151 -29.65 -7.02 16.20
C ILE A 151 -29.85 -5.95 15.12
N PHE A 152 -29.14 -4.82 15.16
CA PHE A 152 -29.31 -3.75 14.16
C PHE A 152 -28.78 -4.14 12.77
N ILE A 153 -27.63 -4.82 12.69
CA ILE A 153 -27.07 -5.34 11.44
C ILE A 153 -27.95 -6.48 10.88
N ALA A 154 -28.43 -7.40 11.72
CA ALA A 154 -29.35 -8.46 11.31
C ALA A 154 -30.69 -7.90 10.81
N ARG A 155 -31.21 -6.84 11.44
CA ARG A 155 -32.48 -6.20 11.07
C ARG A 155 -32.36 -5.39 9.76
N CYS A 156 -31.18 -4.83 9.46
CA CYS A 156 -30.92 -4.13 8.20
C CYS A 156 -30.79 -5.09 6.99
N ARG A 157 -30.32 -6.33 7.22
CA ARG A 157 -30.29 -7.39 6.20
C ARG A 157 -31.69 -7.89 5.81
N LEU A 158 -32.65 -7.83 6.74
CA LEU A 158 -34.07 -8.13 6.48
C LEU A 158 -34.79 -6.99 5.72
N VAL A 159 -34.46 -5.72 6.00
CA VAL A 159 -35.09 -4.58 5.32
C VAL A 159 -34.62 -4.45 3.86
N SER A 160 -33.35 -4.75 3.55
CA SER A 160 -32.84 -4.71 2.16
C SER A 160 -33.41 -5.81 1.26
N LEU A 161 -33.80 -6.97 1.83
CA LEU A 161 -34.56 -8.01 1.11
C LEU A 161 -36.03 -7.60 0.88
N TRP A 162 -36.65 -6.89 1.83
CA TRP A 162 -38.02 -6.37 1.68
C TRP A 162 -38.11 -5.16 0.73
N GLN A 163 -37.15 -4.24 0.73
CA GLN A 163 -37.11 -3.11 -0.23
C GLN A 163 -36.81 -3.56 -1.66
N ARG A 164 -36.04 -4.64 -1.86
CA ARG A 164 -35.89 -5.25 -3.19
C ARG A 164 -37.18 -5.94 -3.67
N LEU A 165 -38.04 -6.42 -2.78
CA LEU A 165 -39.34 -6.98 -3.15
C LEU A 165 -40.38 -5.89 -3.44
N VAL A 166 -40.44 -4.81 -2.64
CA VAL A 166 -41.43 -3.73 -2.83
C VAL A 166 -41.10 -2.83 -4.02
N VAL A 167 -39.82 -2.62 -4.35
CA VAL A 167 -39.42 -1.84 -5.54
C VAL A 167 -39.66 -2.63 -6.85
N LYS A 168 -39.61 -3.97 -6.82
CA LYS A 168 -39.96 -4.79 -8.00
C LYS A 168 -41.45 -4.77 -8.36
N LEU A 169 -42.32 -4.44 -7.40
CA LEU A 169 -43.78 -4.39 -7.59
C LEU A 169 -44.32 -3.01 -8.00
N LYS A 170 -43.49 -1.96 -8.04
CA LYS A 170 -43.88 -0.61 -8.51
C LYS A 170 -43.36 -0.24 -9.91
N CYS A 171 -42.82 -1.21 -10.65
CA CYS A 171 -42.34 -1.06 -12.03
C CYS A 171 -43.09 -2.01 -13.00
N GLN A 172 -44.38 -2.21 -12.76
CA GLN A 172 -45.34 -2.78 -13.72
C GLN A 172 -46.66 -1.99 -13.61
N ARG A 173 -46.57 -0.71 -13.95
CA ARG A 173 -47.66 0.05 -14.54
C ARG A 173 -47.08 1.04 -15.53
#